data_AF-A0A7Y1X9J1-F1
#
_entry.id   AF-A0A7Y1X9J1-F1
#
_cell.length_a   1.000
_cell.length_b   1.000
_cell.length_c   1.000
_cell.angle_alpha   90.00
_cell.angle_beta   90.00
_cell.angle_gamma   90.00
#
_symmetry.space_group_name_H-M   'P 1'
#
loop_
_entity.id
_entity.type
_entity.pdbx_description
1 polymer ?
#
loop_
_entity_poly.entity_id
_entity_poly.type
_entity_poly.pdbx_seq_one_letter_code
_entity_poly.pdbx_strand_id
1 'polypeptide(L)'
;MTDMERLPLPGWYRRGVWYAIFALLVTGAVLWLLSRVTGLFLALLLAVFVSFALEPSVKYLAGRGWRRGTATGFVFIVTAVVIVAFFAIMVPAIIDQGTAVAEDLPSYLDEVTAALDDWLDLEISDSMFEGGSPDFEKLLSDYGTDVASGLLGFGSALLGAVITLLTVALFSFYMVAEGPRFRRVVLRAFPPSRQREMMRIWEIAVDKTGGYVNSRLLLAAASTLTTWIALRIIDVPNALALAIWVGVISQFVPAVGAYIAAVLPVLAAFFESPTKALWVLIVLIAYQQVENYLLAPRITARTMSLHPAVAFGSAIAGIGVLGALGAVIALPTAAIIQAVVSGYLEIHPVFDEEQEGAPA
;
A
#
# COMPACT_ATOMS: atom_id res chain seq x y z
N MET A 1 -25.53 -47.87 48.46
CA MET A 1 -24.95 -46.81 47.59
C MET A 1 -23.85 -47.48 46.80
N THR A 2 -23.97 -47.43 45.48
CA THR A 2 -23.24 -48.22 44.48
C THR A 2 -21.74 -47.95 44.48
N ASP A 3 -20.95 -48.98 44.80
CA ASP A 3 -19.52 -49.04 44.47
C ASP A 3 -19.39 -49.19 42.95
N MET A 4 -19.19 -48.07 42.26
CA MET A 4 -18.79 -48.10 40.85
C MET A 4 -17.35 -48.61 40.76
N GLU A 5 -17.19 -49.88 40.41
CA GLU A 5 -15.93 -50.50 40.02
C GLU A 5 -15.25 -49.62 38.94
N ARG A 6 -14.12 -49.02 39.30
CA ARG A 6 -13.29 -48.28 38.36
C ARG A 6 -12.62 -49.28 37.42
N LEU A 7 -13.23 -49.51 36.26
CA LEU A 7 -12.63 -50.31 35.19
C LEU A 7 -11.22 -49.77 34.87
N PRO A 8 -10.17 -50.61 34.89
CA PRO A 8 -8.80 -50.16 34.64
C PRO A 8 -8.67 -49.67 33.19
N LEU A 9 -8.18 -48.44 33.03
CA LEU A 9 -7.98 -47.84 31.71
C LEU A 9 -7.04 -48.71 30.86
N PRO A 10 -7.41 -49.05 29.60
CA PRO A 10 -6.58 -49.87 28.73
C PRO A 10 -5.17 -49.28 28.50
N GLY A 11 -4.14 -50.12 28.42
CA GLY A 11 -2.75 -49.66 28.28
C GLY A 11 -2.42 -48.84 27.01
N TRP A 12 -3.28 -48.90 25.98
CA TRP A 12 -3.20 -48.05 24.79
C TRP A 12 -3.68 -46.62 25.03
N TYR A 13 -4.59 -46.41 26.00
CA TYR A 13 -5.08 -45.09 26.39
C TYR A 13 -3.94 -44.23 26.94
N ARG A 14 -3.09 -44.79 27.81
CA ARG A 14 -1.94 -44.06 28.36
C ARG A 14 -0.95 -43.63 27.29
N ARG A 15 -0.68 -44.48 26.29
CA ARG A 15 0.20 -44.13 25.15
C ARG A 15 -0.44 -43.09 24.24
N GLY A 16 -1.74 -43.21 23.97
CA GLY A 16 -2.50 -42.23 23.19
C GLY A 16 -2.49 -40.85 23.84
N VAL A 17 -2.66 -40.77 25.16
CA VAL A 17 -2.57 -39.51 25.92
C VAL A 17 -1.17 -38.89 25.80
N TRP A 18 -0.09 -39.67 25.91
CA TRP A 18 1.27 -39.15 25.72
C TRP A 18 1.54 -38.68 24.29
N TYR A 19 1.06 -39.38 23.27
CA TYR A 19 1.15 -38.92 21.88
C TYR A 19 0.34 -37.65 21.63
N ALA A 20 -0.85 -37.53 22.24
CA ALA A 20 -1.67 -36.33 22.14
C ALA A 20 -1.00 -35.12 22.83
N ILE A 21 -0.44 -35.31 24.03
CA ILE A 21 0.32 -34.28 24.75
C ILE A 21 1.57 -33.88 23.94
N PHE A 22 2.31 -34.86 23.41
CA PHE A 22 3.48 -34.59 22.58
C PHE A 22 3.12 -33.84 21.30
N ALA A 23 2.07 -34.26 20.59
CA ALA A 23 1.56 -33.57 19.40
C ALA A 23 1.10 -32.14 19.73
N LEU A 24 0.44 -31.94 20.88
CA LEU A 24 0.03 -30.61 21.35
C LEU A 24 1.25 -29.73 21.64
N LEU A 25 2.25 -30.26 22.34
CA LEU A 25 3.48 -29.54 22.67
C LEU A 25 4.29 -29.19 21.41
N VAL A 26 4.44 -30.13 20.48
CA VAL A 26 5.12 -29.89 19.20
C VAL A 26 4.34 -28.86 18.39
N THR A 27 3.01 -28.97 18.31
CA THR A 27 2.18 -27.98 17.61
C THR A 27 2.31 -26.60 18.24
N GLY A 28 2.25 -26.50 19.58
CA GLY A 28 2.45 -25.26 20.32
C GLY A 28 3.84 -24.66 20.10
N ALA A 29 4.89 -25.48 20.13
CA ALA A 29 6.26 -25.05 19.87
C ALA A 29 6.46 -24.58 18.43
N VAL A 30 5.87 -25.28 17.45
CA VAL A 30 5.88 -24.88 16.03
C VAL A 30 5.13 -23.56 15.84
N LEU A 31 3.94 -23.41 16.42
CA LEU A 31 3.17 -22.16 16.34
C LEU A 31 3.89 -21.00 17.02
N TRP A 32 4.52 -21.23 18.18
CA TRP A 32 5.33 -20.23 18.86
C TRP A 32 6.54 -19.82 18.02
N LEU A 33 7.28 -20.80 17.46
CA LEU A 33 8.42 -20.54 16.59
C LEU A 33 7.97 -19.77 15.35
N LEU A 34 6.90 -20.23 14.67
CA LEU A 34 6.31 -19.57 13.51
C LEU A 34 5.95 -18.13 13.85
N SER A 35 5.29 -17.86 14.98
CA SER A 35 4.95 -16.51 15.41
C SER A 35 6.18 -15.60 15.56
N ARG A 36 7.34 -16.17 15.92
CA ARG A 36 8.59 -15.43 16.07
C ARG A 36 9.28 -15.16 14.74
N VAL A 37 9.12 -16.05 13.76
CA VAL A 37 9.71 -15.89 12.42
C VAL A 37 8.75 -15.27 11.41
N THR A 38 7.47 -15.05 11.74
CA THR A 38 6.48 -14.42 10.85
C THR A 38 7.01 -13.10 10.27
N GLY A 39 7.64 -12.24 11.08
CA GLY A 39 8.22 -10.99 10.61
C GLY A 39 9.29 -11.19 9.53
N LEU A 40 10.15 -12.21 9.68
CA LEU A 40 11.15 -12.57 8.69
C LEU A 40 10.49 -13.13 7.41
N PHE A 41 9.50 -14.01 7.55
CA PHE A 41 8.75 -14.54 6.39
C PHE A 41 8.06 -13.43 5.60
N LEU A 42 7.45 -12.45 6.29
CA LEU A 42 6.86 -11.28 5.65
C LEU A 42 7.92 -10.43 4.96
N ALA A 43 9.04 -10.14 5.62
CA ALA A 43 10.15 -9.41 4.99
C ALA A 43 10.69 -10.14 3.75
N LEU A 44 10.79 -11.47 3.77
CA LEU A 44 11.18 -12.27 2.61
C LEU A 44 10.14 -12.23 1.49
N LEU A 45 8.85 -12.29 1.83
CA LEU A 45 7.76 -12.17 0.86
C LEU A 45 7.79 -10.80 0.17
N LEU A 46 7.94 -9.73 0.96
CA LEU A 46 8.15 -8.37 0.45
C LEU A 46 9.42 -8.30 -0.41
N ALA A 47 10.49 -8.98 0.00
CA ALA A 47 11.74 -8.97 -0.74
C ALA A 47 11.59 -9.62 -2.12
N VAL A 48 10.84 -10.71 -2.23
CA VAL A 48 10.49 -11.33 -3.52
C VAL A 48 9.68 -10.36 -4.38
N PHE A 49 8.68 -9.71 -3.78
CA PHE A 49 7.86 -8.72 -4.49
C PHE A 49 8.69 -7.56 -5.04
N VAL A 50 9.51 -6.93 -4.19
CA VAL A 50 10.41 -5.83 -4.58
C VAL A 50 11.44 -6.31 -5.60
N SER A 51 11.94 -7.55 -5.47
CA SER A 51 12.82 -8.16 -6.46
C SER A 51 12.16 -8.24 -7.84
N PHE A 52 10.90 -8.70 -7.91
CA PHE A 52 10.16 -8.76 -9.17
C PHE A 52 9.83 -7.37 -9.73
N ALA A 53 9.54 -6.41 -8.85
CA ALA A 53 9.28 -5.03 -9.23
C ALA A 53 10.50 -4.36 -9.88
N LEU A 54 11.70 -4.59 -9.34
CA LEU A 54 12.95 -3.94 -9.79
C LEU A 54 13.67 -4.71 -10.91
N GLU A 55 13.37 -6.01 -11.10
CA GLU A 55 14.02 -6.86 -12.11
C GLU A 55 13.95 -6.28 -13.54
N PRO A 56 12.82 -5.73 -14.03
CA PRO A 56 12.77 -5.14 -15.38
C PRO A 56 13.74 -3.98 -15.55
N SER A 57 13.87 -3.11 -14.55
CA SER A 57 14.81 -1.97 -14.56
C SER A 57 16.26 -2.44 -14.61
N VAL A 58 16.60 -3.49 -13.83
CA VAL A 58 17.94 -4.09 -13.86
C VAL A 58 18.21 -4.81 -15.18
N LYS A 59 17.24 -5.58 -15.70
CA LYS A 59 17.34 -6.28 -16.99
C LYS A 59 17.56 -5.31 -18.14
N TYR A 60 16.88 -4.16 -18.12
CA TYR A 60 17.06 -3.08 -19.10
C TYR A 60 18.49 -2.52 -19.08
N LEU A 61 19.03 -2.18 -17.91
CA LEU A 61 20.41 -1.69 -17.78
C LEU A 61 21.45 -2.75 -18.16
N ALA A 62 21.25 -4.00 -17.74
CA ALA A 62 22.11 -5.12 -18.11
C ALA A 62 22.10 -5.37 -19.63
N GLY A 63 20.94 -5.20 -20.28
CA GLY A 63 20.81 -5.25 -21.74
C GLY A 63 21.57 -4.14 -22.47
N ARG A 64 21.89 -3.03 -21.80
CA ARG A 64 22.73 -1.94 -22.31
C ARG A 64 24.22 -2.09 -21.95
N GLY A 65 24.65 -3.27 -21.50
CA GLY A 65 26.06 -3.60 -21.26
C GLY A 65 26.54 -3.42 -19.82
N TRP A 66 25.66 -3.06 -18.87
CA TRP A 66 26.04 -3.01 -17.46
C TRP A 66 26.25 -4.40 -16.88
N ARG A 67 27.25 -4.57 -16.00
CA ARG A 67 27.37 -5.78 -15.18
C ARG A 67 26.14 -5.88 -14.27
N ARG A 68 25.55 -7.07 -14.15
CA ARG A 68 24.29 -7.25 -13.40
C ARG A 68 24.36 -6.68 -11.98
N GLY A 69 25.45 -6.94 -11.25
CA GLY A 69 25.64 -6.39 -9.90
C GLY A 69 25.70 -4.85 -9.84
N THR A 70 26.32 -4.19 -10.82
CA THR A 70 26.36 -2.71 -10.86
C THR A 70 25.02 -2.12 -11.26
N ALA A 71 24.31 -2.76 -12.19
CA ALA A 71 22.93 -2.40 -12.54
C ALA A 71 21.99 -2.51 -11.33
N THR A 72 22.08 -3.61 -10.57
CA THR A 72 21.32 -3.79 -9.33
C THR A 72 21.67 -2.72 -8.31
N GLY A 73 22.95 -2.48 -8.03
CA GLY A 73 23.38 -1.44 -7.10
C GLY A 73 22.86 -0.06 -7.47
N PHE A 74 22.96 0.31 -8.76
CA PHE A 74 22.44 1.58 -9.25
C PHE A 74 20.94 1.73 -9.04
N VAL A 75 20.13 0.72 -9.42
CA VAL A 75 18.67 0.76 -9.23
C VAL A 75 18.31 0.90 -7.76
N PHE A 76 18.95 0.14 -6.87
CA PHE A 76 18.71 0.23 -5.43
C PHE A 76 19.09 1.60 -4.85
N ILE A 77 20.21 2.19 -5.29
CA ILE A 77 20.60 3.54 -4.87
C ILE A 77 19.56 4.56 -5.32
N VAL A 78 19.11 4.50 -6.58
CA VAL A 78 18.06 5.40 -7.09
C VAL A 78 16.77 5.24 -6.29
N THR A 79 16.33 4.01 -6.05
CA THR A 79 15.14 3.74 -5.22
C THR A 79 15.30 4.28 -3.80
N ALA A 80 16.46 4.07 -3.17
CA ALA A 80 16.73 4.58 -1.83
C ALA A 80 16.72 6.12 -1.79
N VAL A 81 17.33 6.78 -2.78
CA VAL A 81 17.32 8.24 -2.91
C VAL A 81 15.89 8.77 -3.05
N VAL A 82 15.05 8.13 -3.87
CA VAL A 82 13.63 8.52 -4.02
C VAL A 82 12.86 8.37 -2.70
N ILE A 83 13.06 7.27 -1.98
CA ILE A 83 12.40 7.04 -0.68
C ILE A 83 12.88 8.06 0.36
N VAL A 84 14.19 8.30 0.46
CA VAL A 84 14.75 9.28 1.40
C VAL A 84 14.28 10.69 1.05
N ALA A 85 14.28 11.06 -0.22
CA ALA A 85 13.77 12.36 -0.68
C ALA A 85 12.27 12.53 -0.36
N PHE A 86 11.46 11.49 -0.55
CA PHE A 86 10.06 11.48 -0.15
C PHE A 86 9.90 11.81 1.33
N PHE A 87 10.53 11.06 2.23
CA PHE A 87 10.40 11.31 3.67
C PHE A 87 11.02 12.64 4.10
N ALA A 88 12.16 13.03 3.53
CA ALA A 88 12.83 14.29 3.85
C ALA A 88 11.98 15.52 3.47
N ILE A 89 11.16 15.42 2.42
CA ILE A 89 10.23 16.49 2.02
C ILE A 89 8.90 16.39 2.79
N MET A 90 8.40 15.17 3.00
CA MET A 90 7.08 14.94 3.59
C MET A 90 7.04 15.17 5.10
N VAL A 91 8.05 14.73 5.85
CA VAL A 91 8.03 14.83 7.31
C VAL A 91 7.94 16.30 7.76
N PRO A 92 8.77 17.24 7.26
CA PRO A 92 8.62 18.65 7.57
C PRO A 92 7.25 19.20 7.16
N ALA A 93 6.78 18.88 5.96
CA ALA A 93 5.48 19.36 5.50
C ALA A 93 4.31 18.89 6.39
N ILE A 94 4.34 17.65 6.91
CA ILE A 94 3.33 17.16 7.85
C ILE A 94 3.41 17.91 9.18
N ILE A 95 4.63 18.21 9.67
CA ILE A 95 4.83 18.98 10.90
C ILE A 95 4.31 20.41 10.72
N ASP A 96 4.67 21.08 9.62
CA ASP A 96 4.21 22.43 9.30
C ASP A 96 2.68 22.49 9.17
N GLN A 97 2.07 21.50 8.50
CA GLN A 97 0.60 21.42 8.38
C GLN A 97 -0.06 21.16 9.74
N GLY A 98 0.51 20.26 10.55
CA GLY A 98 -0.04 19.94 11.87
C GLY A 98 0.05 21.12 12.84
N THR A 99 1.12 21.91 12.77
CA THR A 99 1.30 23.12 13.58
C THR A 99 0.38 24.24 13.12
N ALA A 100 0.25 24.49 11.82
CA ALA A 100 -0.71 25.46 11.28
C ALA A 100 -2.16 25.14 11.69
N VAL A 101 -2.57 23.87 11.63
CA VAL A 101 -3.89 23.45 12.12
C VAL A 101 -4.04 23.74 13.62
N ALA A 102 -3.02 23.44 14.43
CA ALA A 102 -3.12 23.67 15.88
C ALA A 102 -3.16 25.17 16.25
N GLU A 103 -2.47 26.01 15.49
CA GLU A 103 -2.37 27.46 15.76
C GLU A 103 -3.56 28.24 15.18
N ASP A 104 -4.02 27.93 13.98
CA ASP A 104 -5.00 28.74 13.24
C ASP A 104 -6.45 28.25 13.39
N LEU A 105 -6.67 26.99 13.81
CA LEU A 105 -8.01 26.41 13.93
C LEU A 105 -8.93 27.19 14.89
N PRO A 106 -8.48 27.68 16.07
CA PRO A 106 -9.34 28.47 16.96
C PRO A 106 -9.89 29.73 16.28
N SER A 107 -9.03 30.52 15.63
CA SER A 107 -9.46 31.75 14.95
C SER A 107 -10.39 31.48 13.77
N TYR A 108 -10.22 30.36 13.06
CA TYR A 108 -11.11 29.99 11.97
C TYR A 108 -12.49 29.55 12.45
N LEU A 109 -12.58 28.92 13.62
CA LEU A 109 -13.89 28.59 14.21
C LEU A 109 -14.65 29.88 14.53
N ASP A 110 -13.97 30.90 15.07
CA ASP A 110 -14.55 32.21 15.38
C ASP A 110 -15.04 32.93 14.10
N GLU A 111 -14.29 32.85 13.00
CA GLU A 111 -14.69 33.43 11.71
C GLU A 111 -15.89 32.69 11.07
N VAL A 112 -15.92 31.36 11.17
CA VAL A 112 -17.02 30.55 10.63
C VAL A 112 -18.29 30.73 11.44
N THR A 113 -18.21 30.81 12.78
CA THR A 113 -19.38 31.11 13.62
C THR A 113 -19.90 32.50 13.32
N ALA A 114 -19.04 33.52 13.22
CA ALA A 114 -19.44 34.87 12.84
C ALA A 114 -20.10 34.94 11.45
N ALA A 115 -19.60 34.18 10.48
CA ALA A 115 -20.18 34.10 9.14
C ALA A 115 -21.51 33.33 9.11
N LEU A 116 -21.68 32.30 9.95
CA LEU A 116 -22.93 31.55 10.08
C LEU A 116 -24.02 32.38 10.77
N ASP A 117 -23.66 33.16 11.79
CA ASP A 117 -24.56 34.09 12.46
C ASP A 117 -25.07 35.17 11.49
N ASP A 118 -24.19 35.73 10.66
CA ASP A 118 -24.55 36.72 9.63
C ASP A 118 -25.44 36.14 8.51
N TRP A 119 -25.25 34.86 8.15
CA TRP A 119 -25.95 34.24 7.01
C TRP A 119 -27.26 33.54 7.36
N LEU A 120 -27.37 33.00 8.57
CA LEU A 120 -28.54 32.22 9.00
C LEU A 120 -29.42 32.93 10.03
N ASP A 121 -29.01 34.10 10.56
CA ASP A 121 -29.73 34.84 11.63
C ASP A 121 -30.09 33.91 12.81
N LEU A 122 -29.31 32.83 12.96
CA LEU A 122 -29.36 31.93 14.08
C LEU A 122 -28.44 32.59 15.11
N GLU A 123 -28.97 33.08 16.22
CA GLU A 123 -28.16 33.33 17.41
C GLU A 123 -27.62 31.96 17.86
N ILE A 124 -26.53 31.49 17.25
CA ILE A 124 -25.73 30.42 17.79
C ILE A 124 -25.07 31.04 19.01
N SER A 125 -25.80 31.01 20.13
CA SER A 125 -25.40 31.65 21.37
C SER A 125 -23.90 31.44 21.60
N ASP A 126 -23.21 32.55 21.78
CA ASP A 126 -21.82 32.64 22.21
C ASP A 126 -21.45 31.59 23.28
N SER A 127 -22.41 31.13 24.10
CA SER A 127 -22.24 30.03 25.05
C SER A 127 -21.79 28.66 24.47
N MET A 128 -21.85 28.42 23.16
CA MET A 128 -21.31 27.18 22.56
C MET A 128 -19.81 27.28 22.25
N PHE A 129 -19.23 28.49 22.13
CA PHE A 129 -17.85 28.73 21.71
C PHE A 129 -17.04 29.76 22.55
N GLU A 130 -17.66 30.79 23.17
CA GLU A 130 -16.99 31.79 24.04
C GLU A 130 -16.48 31.21 25.37
N GLY A 131 -17.06 30.10 25.82
CA GLY A 131 -16.40 29.26 26.80
C GLY A 131 -15.69 28.18 26.02
N GLY A 132 -14.38 28.33 25.78
CA GLY A 132 -13.52 27.18 25.50
C GLY A 132 -13.87 26.14 26.55
N SER A 133 -14.71 25.17 26.19
CA SER A 133 -15.20 24.23 27.18
C SER A 133 -13.95 23.62 27.80
N PRO A 134 -13.92 23.35 29.11
CA PRO A 134 -12.81 22.63 29.72
C PRO A 134 -12.50 21.33 28.96
N ASP A 135 -13.44 20.83 28.16
CA ASP A 135 -13.28 19.71 27.25
C ASP A 135 -12.58 20.04 25.92
N PHE A 136 -12.69 21.26 25.35
CA PHE A 136 -12.00 21.67 24.11
C PHE A 136 -10.54 22.07 24.34
N GLU A 137 -10.26 22.87 25.37
CA GLU A 137 -8.87 23.17 25.79
C GLU A 137 -8.13 21.89 26.22
N LYS A 138 -8.86 20.98 26.88
CA LYS A 138 -8.33 19.66 27.23
C LYS A 138 -8.23 18.74 26.02
N LEU A 139 -9.11 18.84 25.01
CA LEU A 139 -8.95 18.15 23.72
C LEU A 139 -7.69 18.65 23.00
N LEU A 140 -7.44 19.95 22.93
CA LEU A 140 -6.25 20.55 22.32
C LEU A 140 -4.97 20.21 23.11
N SER A 141 -5.03 20.28 24.44
CA SER A 141 -3.92 19.89 25.31
C SER A 141 -3.63 18.39 25.22
N ASP A 142 -4.66 17.54 25.27
CA ASP A 142 -4.56 16.09 25.13
C ASP A 142 -4.05 15.75 23.72
N TYR A 143 -4.53 16.42 22.65
CA TYR A 143 -4.01 16.28 21.29
C TYR A 143 -2.56 16.73 21.18
N GLY A 144 -2.16 17.82 21.85
CA GLY A 144 -0.77 18.27 21.90
C GLY A 144 0.16 17.28 22.60
N THR A 145 -0.29 16.70 23.73
CA THR A 145 0.45 15.62 24.42
C THR A 145 0.38 14.27 23.71
N ASP A 146 -0.67 13.97 22.95
CA ASP A 146 -0.81 12.78 22.11
C ASP A 146 -0.01 12.89 20.82
N VAL A 147 0.14 14.09 20.26
CA VAL A 147 1.09 14.38 19.19
C VAL A 147 2.52 14.25 19.74
N ALA A 148 2.84 14.82 20.89
CA ALA A 148 4.17 14.72 21.49
C ALA A 148 4.56 13.27 21.88
N SER A 149 3.65 12.51 22.48
CA SER A 149 3.85 11.10 22.81
C SER A 149 3.80 10.21 21.57
N GLY A 150 2.97 10.56 20.58
CA GLY A 150 2.93 9.98 19.25
C GLY A 150 4.23 10.20 18.47
N LEU A 151 4.91 11.34 18.63
CA LEU A 151 6.23 11.62 18.05
C LEU A 151 7.33 10.75 18.66
N LEU A 152 7.28 10.46 19.97
CA LEU A 152 8.20 9.51 20.62
C LEU A 152 7.92 8.06 20.17
N GLY A 153 6.65 7.68 20.04
CA GLY A 153 6.23 6.40 19.44
C GLY A 153 6.66 6.28 17.98
N PHE A 154 6.57 7.37 17.22
CA PHE A 154 6.98 7.47 15.82
C PHE A 154 8.47 7.19 15.64
N GLY A 155 9.33 7.66 16.55
CA GLY A 155 10.76 7.37 16.51
C GLY A 155 11.08 5.87 16.58
N SER A 156 10.44 5.14 17.49
CA SER A 156 10.63 3.68 17.62
C SER A 156 10.02 2.89 16.46
N ALA A 157 8.85 3.31 15.97
CA ALA A 157 8.23 2.74 14.77
C ALA A 157 9.08 2.98 13.52
N LEU A 158 9.68 4.17 13.39
CA LEU A 158 10.54 4.54 12.28
C LEU A 158 11.82 3.70 12.29
N LEU A 159 12.44 3.47 13.45
CA LEU A 159 13.59 2.56 13.56
C LEU A 159 13.21 1.13 13.13
N GLY A 160 12.07 0.61 13.59
CA GLY A 160 11.56 -0.70 13.17
C GLY A 160 11.29 -0.78 11.66
N ALA A 161 10.71 0.28 11.09
CA ALA A 161 10.46 0.40 9.65
C ALA A 161 11.77 0.45 8.86
N VAL A 162 12.78 1.21 9.31
CA VAL A 162 14.11 1.27 8.69
C VAL A 162 14.78 -0.10 8.70
N ILE A 163 14.78 -0.81 9.83
CA ILE A 163 15.35 -2.17 9.91
C ILE A 163 14.63 -3.12 8.95
N THR A 164 13.30 -3.04 8.89
CA THR A 164 12.49 -3.86 7.98
C THR A 164 12.81 -3.54 6.52
N LEU A 165 12.86 -2.25 6.16
CA LEU A 165 13.20 -1.77 4.82
C LEU A 165 14.61 -2.19 4.40
N LEU A 166 15.59 -2.08 5.30
CA LEU A 166 16.95 -2.53 5.05
C LEU A 166 17.00 -4.05 4.85
N THR A 167 16.25 -4.81 5.65
CA THR A 167 16.15 -6.27 5.51
C THR A 167 15.55 -6.65 4.16
N VAL A 168 14.40 -6.06 3.80
CA VAL A 168 13.74 -6.26 2.51
C VAL A 168 14.70 -5.87 1.37
N ALA A 169 15.33 -4.70 1.47
CA ALA A 169 16.26 -4.21 0.45
C ALA A 169 17.46 -5.14 0.28
N LEU A 170 18.05 -5.64 1.37
CA LEU A 170 19.18 -6.55 1.33
C LEU A 170 18.80 -7.87 0.64
N PHE A 171 17.70 -8.50 1.04
CA PHE A 171 17.24 -9.75 0.43
C PHE A 171 16.87 -9.56 -1.05
N SER A 172 16.13 -8.49 -1.37
CA SER A 172 15.81 -8.15 -2.77
C SER A 172 17.07 -7.89 -3.58
N PHE A 173 18.06 -7.20 -3.03
CA PHE A 173 19.32 -6.92 -3.71
C PHE A 173 20.01 -8.22 -4.10
N TYR A 174 20.17 -9.17 -3.17
CA TYR A 174 20.75 -10.48 -3.47
C TYR A 174 19.92 -11.26 -4.50
N MET A 175 18.59 -11.26 -4.36
CA MET A 175 17.69 -11.94 -5.30
C MET A 175 17.80 -11.38 -6.72
N VAL A 176 17.90 -10.06 -6.88
CA VAL A 176 18.03 -9.42 -8.20
C VAL A 176 19.45 -9.56 -8.75
N ALA A 177 20.48 -9.28 -7.95
CA ALA A 177 21.89 -9.37 -8.36
C ALA A 177 22.24 -10.80 -8.80
N GLU A 178 21.77 -11.81 -8.06
CA GLU A 178 21.96 -13.23 -8.36
C GLU A 178 20.78 -13.89 -9.07
N GLY A 179 19.85 -13.11 -9.64
CA GLY A 179 18.58 -13.62 -10.20
C GLY A 179 18.71 -14.87 -11.09
N PRO A 180 19.67 -14.99 -12.03
CA PRO A 180 19.83 -16.19 -12.85
C PRO A 180 20.29 -17.43 -12.07
N ARG A 181 20.99 -17.25 -10.94
CA ARG A 181 21.35 -18.34 -10.03
C ARG A 181 20.16 -18.71 -9.15
N PHE A 182 19.51 -17.72 -8.53
CA PHE A 182 18.35 -17.94 -7.68
C PHE A 182 17.21 -18.64 -8.45
N ARG A 183 16.91 -18.16 -9.66
CA ARG A 183 15.95 -18.79 -10.58
C ARG A 183 16.30 -20.24 -10.89
N ARG A 184 17.59 -20.55 -11.10
CA ARG A 184 18.04 -21.95 -11.32
C ARG A 184 17.85 -22.82 -10.08
N VAL A 185 18.05 -22.29 -8.88
CA VAL A 185 17.80 -23.01 -7.63
C VAL A 185 16.32 -23.34 -7.50
N VAL A 186 15.44 -22.38 -7.76
CA VAL A 186 13.98 -22.59 -7.75
C VAL A 186 13.58 -23.67 -8.76
N LEU A 187 14.11 -23.62 -10.00
CA LEU A 187 13.80 -24.61 -11.03
C LEU A 187 14.29 -26.02 -10.70
N ARG A 188 15.40 -26.15 -9.95
CA ARG A 188 15.92 -27.46 -9.50
C ARG A 188 15.01 -28.18 -8.52
N ALA A 189 14.10 -27.47 -7.85
CA ALA A 189 13.10 -28.09 -6.99
C ALA A 189 11.99 -28.83 -7.77
N PHE A 190 11.92 -28.63 -9.10
CA PHE A 190 10.89 -29.21 -9.95
C PHE A 190 11.44 -30.25 -10.94
N PRO A 191 10.67 -31.31 -11.26
CA PRO A 191 11.01 -32.25 -12.32
C PRO A 191 11.23 -31.56 -13.68
N PRO A 192 12.11 -32.07 -14.56
CA PRO A 192 12.42 -31.44 -15.86
C PRO A 192 11.19 -31.13 -16.73
N SER A 193 10.14 -31.96 -16.66
CA SER A 193 8.89 -31.76 -17.39
C SER A 193 8.12 -30.51 -16.97
N ARG A 194 8.29 -30.06 -15.71
CA ARG A 194 7.62 -28.86 -15.16
C ARG A 194 8.50 -27.61 -15.12
N GLN A 195 9.80 -27.72 -15.41
CA GLN A 195 10.73 -26.58 -15.36
C GLN A 195 10.38 -25.50 -16.39
N ARG A 196 9.93 -25.88 -17.60
CA ARG A 196 9.48 -24.93 -18.62
C ARG A 196 8.26 -24.13 -18.15
N GLU A 197 7.32 -24.81 -17.52
CA GLU A 197 6.12 -24.18 -16.97
C GLU A 197 6.45 -23.22 -15.83
N MET A 198 7.27 -23.65 -14.86
CA MET A 198 7.72 -22.80 -13.77
C MET A 198 8.50 -21.57 -14.26
N MET A 199 9.32 -21.71 -15.32
CA MET A 199 9.98 -20.57 -15.94
C MET A 199 8.97 -19.56 -16.50
N ARG A 200 7.91 -20.03 -17.16
CA ARG A 200 6.84 -19.17 -17.68
C ARG A 200 6.13 -18.42 -16.55
N ILE A 201 5.78 -19.12 -15.46
CA ILE A 201 5.16 -18.51 -14.28
C ILE A 201 6.07 -17.45 -13.67
N TRP A 202 7.37 -17.72 -13.57
CA TRP A 202 8.37 -16.77 -13.07
C TRP A 202 8.42 -15.50 -13.92
N GLU A 203 8.47 -15.64 -15.24
CA GLU A 203 8.51 -14.49 -16.17
C GLU A 203 7.22 -13.68 -16.09
N ILE A 204 6.06 -14.34 -16.04
CA ILE A 204 4.76 -13.68 -15.80
C ILE A 204 4.80 -12.90 -14.48
N ALA A 205 5.33 -13.48 -13.40
CA ALA A 205 5.41 -12.81 -12.10
C ALA A 205 6.28 -11.55 -12.14
N VAL A 206 7.44 -11.62 -12.80
CA VAL A 206 8.31 -10.47 -13.01
C VAL A 206 7.61 -9.39 -13.85
N ASP A 207 7.03 -9.76 -14.99
CA ASP A 207 6.44 -8.80 -15.94
C ASP A 207 5.18 -8.15 -15.38
N LYS A 208 4.31 -8.90 -14.68
CA LYS A 208 3.10 -8.37 -14.03
C LYS A 208 3.44 -7.47 -12.85
N THR A 209 4.36 -7.89 -11.98
CA THR A 209 4.74 -7.10 -10.79
C THR A 209 5.49 -5.84 -11.19
N GLY A 210 6.52 -5.95 -12.01
CA GLY A 210 7.29 -4.80 -12.47
C GLY A 210 6.49 -3.89 -13.39
N GLY A 211 5.62 -4.44 -14.25
CA GLY A 211 4.68 -3.67 -15.04
C GLY A 211 3.75 -2.83 -14.17
N TYR A 212 3.13 -3.43 -13.13
CA TYR A 212 2.27 -2.71 -12.20
C TYR A 212 3.01 -1.58 -11.47
N VAL A 213 4.18 -1.87 -10.88
CA VAL A 213 4.95 -0.85 -10.14
C VAL A 213 5.39 0.27 -11.08
N ASN A 214 5.86 -0.02 -12.29
CA ASN A 214 6.24 0.99 -13.27
C ASN A 214 5.05 1.84 -13.73
N SER A 215 3.88 1.23 -13.99
CA SER A 215 2.66 1.97 -14.32
C SER A 215 2.27 2.92 -13.18
N ARG A 216 2.33 2.47 -11.92
CA ARG A 216 2.02 3.29 -10.74
C ARG A 216 3.03 4.41 -10.52
N LEU A 217 4.32 4.16 -10.71
CA LEU A 217 5.34 5.20 -10.63
C LEU A 217 5.15 6.27 -11.72
N LEU A 218 4.78 5.87 -12.94
CA LEU A 218 4.52 6.82 -14.02
C LEU A 218 3.28 7.68 -13.75
N LEU A 219 2.19 7.06 -13.28
CA LEU A 219 0.98 7.78 -12.87
C LEU A 219 1.27 8.69 -11.67
N ALA A 220 2.06 8.24 -10.70
CA ALA A 220 2.43 9.02 -9.53
C ALA A 220 3.24 10.25 -9.94
N ALA A 221 4.17 10.10 -10.88
CA ALA A 221 4.95 11.22 -11.42
C ALA A 221 4.07 12.21 -12.19
N ALA A 222 3.13 11.73 -13.02
CA ALA A 222 2.18 12.58 -13.74
C ALA A 222 1.26 13.36 -12.77
N SER A 223 0.75 12.67 -11.75
CA SER A 223 -0.09 13.25 -10.70
C SER A 223 0.69 14.27 -9.86
N THR A 224 1.91 13.94 -9.44
CA THR A 224 2.80 14.86 -8.72
C THR A 224 3.09 16.10 -9.56
N LEU A 225 3.48 15.94 -10.83
CA LEU A 225 3.81 17.08 -11.68
C LEU A 225 2.61 18.00 -11.91
N THR A 226 1.45 17.42 -12.23
CA THR A 226 0.23 18.20 -12.51
C THR A 226 -0.25 18.91 -11.25
N THR A 227 -0.28 18.22 -10.12
CA THR A 227 -0.67 18.79 -8.83
C THR A 227 0.30 19.88 -8.39
N TRP A 228 1.61 19.67 -8.57
CA TRP A 228 2.61 20.67 -8.21
C TRP A 228 2.43 21.96 -9.01
N ILE A 229 2.21 21.87 -10.32
CA ILE A 229 1.94 23.03 -11.17
C ILE A 229 0.68 23.76 -10.70
N ALA A 230 -0.40 23.02 -10.43
CA ALA A 230 -1.66 23.59 -9.96
C ALA A 230 -1.51 24.32 -8.62
N LEU A 231 -0.90 23.67 -7.62
CA LEU A 231 -0.67 24.25 -6.29
C LEU A 231 0.26 25.47 -6.36
N ARG A 232 1.24 25.48 -7.25
CA ARG A 232 2.11 26.66 -7.47
C ARG A 232 1.37 27.82 -8.14
N ILE A 233 0.42 27.56 -9.03
CA ILE A 233 -0.41 28.60 -9.66
C ILE A 233 -1.40 29.20 -8.66
N ILE A 234 -1.99 28.37 -7.80
CA ILE A 234 -2.92 28.79 -6.72
C ILE A 234 -2.16 29.43 -5.54
N ASP A 235 -0.82 29.33 -5.56
CA ASP A 235 0.09 29.84 -4.54
C ASP A 235 -0.17 29.22 -3.16
N VAL A 236 -0.21 27.89 -3.11
CA VAL A 236 -0.34 27.11 -1.88
C VAL A 236 1.06 26.79 -1.32
N PRO A 237 1.33 26.99 -0.02
CA PRO A 237 2.59 26.63 0.62
C PRO A 237 2.88 25.15 0.52
N ASN A 238 4.17 24.79 0.57
CA ASN A 238 4.59 23.40 0.55
C ASN A 238 4.05 22.61 -0.67
N ALA A 239 3.75 23.30 -1.79
CA ALA A 239 3.16 22.73 -3.00
C ALA A 239 3.88 21.46 -3.50
N LEU A 240 5.21 21.41 -3.41
CA LEU A 240 5.98 20.24 -3.84
C LEU A 240 5.71 19.03 -2.94
N ALA A 241 5.72 19.21 -1.62
CA ALA A 241 5.46 18.14 -0.66
C ALA A 241 4.03 17.63 -0.82
N LEU A 242 3.06 18.54 -0.87
CA LEU A 242 1.65 18.23 -1.08
C LEU A 242 1.41 17.50 -2.41
N ALA A 243 2.09 17.90 -3.49
CA ALA A 243 1.97 17.24 -4.77
C ALA A 243 2.58 15.83 -4.78
N ILE A 244 3.74 15.65 -4.12
CA ILE A 244 4.37 14.34 -3.95
C ILE A 244 3.46 13.42 -3.13
N TRP A 245 2.86 13.93 -2.05
CA TRP A 245 1.84 13.22 -1.27
C TRP A 245 0.70 12.76 -2.17
N VAL A 246 0.13 13.68 -2.95
CA VAL A 246 -0.99 13.39 -3.85
C VAL A 246 -0.62 12.29 -4.83
N GLY A 247 0.53 12.42 -5.49
CA GLY A 247 0.99 11.44 -6.47
C GLY A 247 1.30 10.06 -5.89
N VAL A 248 1.86 9.97 -4.68
CA VAL A 248 2.18 8.66 -4.07
C VAL A 248 0.92 7.99 -3.51
N ILE A 249 0.14 8.71 -2.71
CA ILE A 249 -1.01 8.12 -2.00
C ILE A 249 -2.12 7.75 -2.98
N SER A 250 -2.39 8.58 -4.00
CA SER A 250 -3.41 8.26 -5.02
C SER A 250 -3.12 6.97 -5.78
N GLN A 251 -1.84 6.62 -5.96
CA GLN A 251 -1.44 5.50 -6.80
C GLN A 251 -1.22 4.20 -6.04
N PHE A 252 -0.71 4.27 -4.82
CA PHE A 252 -0.36 3.09 -4.04
C PHE A 252 -1.42 2.68 -3.02
N VAL A 253 -2.42 3.53 -2.73
CA VAL A 253 -3.57 3.17 -1.87
C VAL A 253 -4.78 2.81 -2.75
N PRO A 254 -5.19 1.53 -2.83
CA PRO A 254 -6.28 1.11 -3.70
C PRO A 254 -7.65 1.68 -3.30
N ALA A 255 -8.51 1.88 -4.29
CA ALA A 255 -9.93 2.29 -4.21
C ALA A 255 -10.21 3.69 -3.63
N VAL A 256 -9.53 4.08 -2.55
CA VAL A 256 -9.77 5.33 -1.82
C VAL A 256 -8.58 6.29 -1.84
N GLY A 257 -7.45 5.87 -2.42
CA GLY A 257 -6.20 6.63 -2.39
C GLY A 257 -6.34 8.07 -2.88
N ALA A 258 -7.02 8.30 -4.01
CA ALA A 258 -7.23 9.65 -4.54
C ALA A 258 -7.99 10.57 -3.56
N TYR A 259 -9.00 10.05 -2.87
CA TYR A 259 -9.77 10.84 -1.90
C TYR A 259 -8.93 11.16 -0.66
N ILE A 260 -8.23 10.18 -0.11
CA ILE A 260 -7.32 10.37 1.04
C ILE A 260 -6.20 11.34 0.67
N ALA A 261 -5.65 11.19 -0.53
CA ALA A 261 -4.58 12.02 -1.05
C ALA A 261 -5.00 13.49 -1.19
N ALA A 262 -6.24 13.75 -1.57
CA ALA A 262 -6.77 15.11 -1.75
C ALA A 262 -7.02 15.85 -0.43
N VAL A 263 -7.21 15.16 0.70
CA VAL A 263 -7.51 15.79 1.99
C VAL A 263 -6.43 16.79 2.39
N LEU A 264 -5.16 16.36 2.39
CA LEU A 264 -4.05 17.18 2.86
C LEU A 264 -3.87 18.50 2.09
N PRO A 265 -3.78 18.53 0.75
CA PRO A 265 -3.64 19.78 0.00
C PRO A 265 -4.89 20.67 0.04
N VAL A 266 -6.09 20.09 0.15
CA VAL A 266 -7.33 20.87 0.26
C VAL A 266 -7.40 21.56 1.62
N LEU A 267 -7.09 20.83 2.70
CA LEU A 267 -6.99 21.42 4.04
C LEU A 267 -5.90 22.49 4.11
N ALA A 268 -4.71 22.21 3.55
CA ALA A 268 -3.63 23.18 3.46
C ALA A 268 -4.05 24.49 2.81
N ALA A 269 -4.78 24.41 1.70
CA ALA A 269 -5.27 25.59 1.00
C ALA A 269 -6.44 26.25 1.73
N PHE A 270 -7.20 25.50 2.54
CA PHE A 270 -8.35 26.01 3.30
C PHE A 270 -7.92 26.95 4.41
N PHE A 271 -6.85 26.59 5.14
CA PHE A 271 -6.25 27.46 6.17
C PHE A 271 -5.58 28.73 5.62
N GLU A 272 -5.45 28.85 4.30
CA GLU A 272 -5.06 30.13 3.71
C GLU A 272 -6.26 30.92 3.18
N SER A 273 -7.16 30.25 2.48
CA SER A 273 -8.36 30.86 1.91
C SER A 273 -9.34 29.77 1.45
N PRO A 274 -10.61 29.82 1.86
CA PRO A 274 -11.65 28.91 1.35
C PRO A 274 -11.74 28.91 -0.19
N THR A 275 -11.43 30.05 -0.84
CA THR A 275 -11.40 30.15 -2.29
C THR A 275 -10.24 29.35 -2.90
N LYS A 276 -9.04 29.38 -2.29
CA LYS A 276 -7.91 28.55 -2.73
C LYS A 276 -8.25 27.07 -2.60
N ALA A 277 -8.84 26.65 -1.47
CA ALA A 277 -9.26 25.27 -1.25
C ALA A 277 -10.26 24.78 -2.31
N LEU A 278 -11.25 25.62 -2.66
CA LEU A 278 -12.21 25.29 -3.71
C LEU A 278 -11.50 25.07 -5.06
N TRP A 279 -10.57 25.95 -5.44
CA TRP A 279 -9.80 25.77 -6.67
C TRP A 279 -8.92 24.53 -6.65
N VAL A 280 -8.25 24.24 -5.54
CA VAL A 280 -7.46 23.00 -5.38
C VAL A 280 -8.36 21.78 -5.56
N LEU A 281 -9.52 21.75 -4.90
CA LEU A 281 -10.48 20.65 -5.00
C LEU A 281 -10.96 20.45 -6.45
N ILE A 282 -11.33 21.53 -7.15
CA ILE A 282 -11.76 21.48 -8.56
C ILE A 282 -10.65 20.90 -9.43
N VAL A 283 -9.40 21.35 -9.26
CA VAL A 283 -8.28 20.87 -10.07
C VAL A 283 -7.98 19.40 -9.80
N LEU A 284 -8.01 18.96 -8.54
CA LEU A 284 -7.81 17.55 -8.19
C LEU A 284 -8.91 16.65 -8.76
N ILE A 285 -10.17 17.08 -8.69
CA ILE A 285 -11.29 16.35 -9.31
C ILE A 285 -11.12 16.27 -10.82
N ALA A 286 -10.77 17.38 -11.48
CA ALA A 286 -10.55 17.44 -12.92
C ALA A 286 -9.39 16.52 -13.34
N TYR A 287 -8.26 16.58 -12.62
CA TYR A 287 -7.13 15.69 -12.85
C TYR A 287 -7.52 14.22 -12.65
N GLN A 288 -8.33 13.89 -11.64
CA GLN A 288 -8.80 12.52 -11.44
C GLN A 288 -9.62 11.99 -12.63
N GLN A 289 -10.43 12.84 -13.27
CA GLN A 289 -11.14 12.46 -14.51
C GLN A 289 -10.16 12.20 -15.65
N VAL A 290 -9.18 13.10 -15.85
CA VAL A 290 -8.12 12.92 -16.86
C VAL A 290 -7.36 11.63 -16.62
N GLU A 291 -7.01 11.33 -15.37
CA GLU A 291 -6.32 10.10 -15.03
C GLU A 291 -7.17 8.87 -15.37
N ASN A 292 -8.42 8.84 -14.91
CA ASN A 292 -9.31 7.69 -15.07
C ASN A 292 -9.65 7.39 -16.54
N TYR A 293 -9.87 8.43 -17.35
CA TYR A 293 -10.32 8.26 -18.74
C TYR A 293 -9.19 8.29 -19.77
N LEU A 294 -8.06 8.97 -19.48
CA LEU A 294 -7.00 9.18 -20.46
C LEU A 294 -5.67 8.51 -20.08
N LEU A 295 -5.18 8.70 -18.86
CA LEU A 295 -3.84 8.25 -18.49
C LEU A 295 -3.83 6.78 -18.07
N ALA A 296 -4.68 6.40 -17.12
CA ALA A 296 -4.71 5.07 -16.54
C ALA A 296 -4.97 3.97 -17.59
N PRO A 297 -5.93 4.12 -18.54
CA PRO A 297 -6.14 3.12 -19.58
C PRO A 297 -4.92 2.97 -20.48
N ARG A 298 -4.26 4.08 -20.88
CA ARG A 298 -3.10 4.04 -21.77
C ARG A 298 -1.85 3.48 -21.09
N ILE A 299 -1.65 3.77 -19.81
CA ILE A 299 -0.46 3.37 -19.05
C ILE A 299 -0.59 1.94 -18.51
N THR A 300 -1.81 1.49 -18.18
CA THR A 300 -2.05 0.20 -17.50
C THR A 300 -2.52 -0.90 -18.45
N ALA A 301 -2.98 -0.58 -19.67
CA ALA A 301 -3.52 -1.56 -20.63
C ALA A 301 -2.59 -2.74 -20.91
N ARG A 302 -1.27 -2.57 -20.80
CA ARG A 302 -0.28 -3.63 -21.08
C ARG A 302 0.16 -4.40 -19.82
N THR A 303 -0.16 -3.92 -18.63
CA THR A 303 0.42 -4.41 -17.37
C THR A 303 -0.57 -5.25 -16.55
N MET A 304 -1.84 -4.84 -16.43
CA MET A 304 -2.85 -5.54 -15.61
C MET A 304 -4.22 -5.55 -16.31
N SER A 305 -4.66 -6.69 -16.83
CA SER A 305 -6.03 -6.90 -17.35
C SER A 305 -6.86 -7.66 -16.31
N LEU A 306 -7.07 -7.03 -15.15
CA LEU A 306 -7.92 -7.59 -14.09
C LEU A 306 -9.33 -7.04 -14.20
N HIS A 307 -10.33 -7.88 -13.99
CA HIS A 307 -11.70 -7.41 -13.79
C HIS A 307 -11.76 -6.52 -12.54
N PRO A 308 -12.45 -5.37 -12.55
CA PRO A 308 -12.48 -4.42 -11.42
C PRO A 308 -12.86 -5.08 -10.08
N ALA A 309 -13.83 -5.99 -10.10
CA ALA A 309 -14.25 -6.73 -8.90
C ALA A 309 -13.13 -7.61 -8.32
N VAL A 310 -12.31 -8.24 -9.18
CA VAL A 310 -11.17 -9.06 -8.75
C VAL A 310 -10.09 -8.17 -8.15
N ALA A 311 -9.78 -7.04 -8.78
CA ALA A 311 -8.80 -6.08 -8.26
C ALA A 311 -9.23 -5.52 -6.90
N PHE A 312 -10.50 -5.12 -6.75
CA PHE A 312 -11.06 -4.59 -5.52
C PHE A 312 -11.12 -5.65 -4.40
N GLY A 313 -11.68 -6.82 -4.69
CA GLY A 313 -11.75 -7.93 -3.74
C GLY A 313 -10.37 -8.40 -3.28
N SER A 314 -9.39 -8.43 -4.19
CA SER A 314 -8.01 -8.78 -3.85
C SER A 314 -7.38 -7.73 -2.93
N ALA A 315 -7.60 -6.43 -3.18
CA ALA A 315 -7.09 -5.37 -2.32
C ALA A 315 -7.63 -5.51 -0.88
N ILE A 316 -8.94 -5.73 -0.73
CA ILE A 316 -9.57 -5.94 0.58
C ILE A 316 -9.00 -7.19 1.27
N ALA A 317 -8.90 -8.31 0.54
CA ALA A 317 -8.30 -9.53 1.07
C ALA A 317 -6.85 -9.31 1.50
N GLY A 318 -6.06 -8.58 0.69
CA GLY A 318 -4.69 -8.21 1.02
C GLY A 318 -4.59 -7.40 2.30
N ILE A 319 -5.46 -6.39 2.47
CA ILE A 319 -5.57 -5.62 3.71
C ILE A 319 -5.86 -6.53 4.90
N GLY A 320 -6.80 -7.46 4.77
CA GLY A 320 -7.15 -8.40 5.83
C GLY A 320 -6.01 -9.33 6.25
N VAL A 321 -5.11 -9.71 5.34
CA VAL A 321 -4.02 -10.67 5.62
C VAL A 321 -2.74 -9.98 6.06
N LEU A 322 -2.31 -8.92 5.37
CA LEU A 322 -1.01 -8.28 5.55
C LEU A 322 -1.11 -6.76 5.84
N GLY A 323 -2.31 -6.24 6.10
CA GLY A 323 -2.53 -4.81 6.30
C GLY A 323 -2.23 -3.98 5.05
N ALA A 324 -1.73 -2.76 5.25
CA ALA A 324 -1.42 -1.83 4.15
C ALA A 324 -0.47 -2.42 3.11
N LEU A 325 0.51 -3.23 3.53
CA LEU A 325 1.45 -3.91 2.62
C LEU A 325 0.74 -4.93 1.73
N GLY A 326 -0.25 -5.63 2.26
CA GLY A 326 -1.08 -6.56 1.50
C GLY A 326 -1.91 -5.88 0.43
N ALA A 327 -2.40 -4.66 0.69
CA ALA A 327 -3.16 -3.88 -0.28
C ALA A 327 -2.34 -3.62 -1.57
N VAL A 328 -1.06 -3.25 -1.42
CA VAL A 328 -0.16 -2.95 -2.54
C VAL A 328 0.19 -4.21 -3.34
N ILE A 329 0.44 -5.32 -2.63
CA ILE A 329 0.89 -6.58 -3.26
C ILE A 329 -0.26 -7.39 -3.83
N ALA A 330 -1.49 -7.17 -3.35
CA ALA A 330 -2.67 -7.92 -3.73
C ALA A 330 -2.94 -7.89 -5.23
N LEU A 331 -2.85 -6.72 -5.89
CA LEU A 331 -3.17 -6.59 -7.30
C LEU A 331 -2.19 -7.38 -8.19
N PRO A 332 -0.85 -7.21 -8.03
CA PRO A 332 0.10 -8.06 -8.74
C PRO A 332 -0.09 -9.55 -8.47
N THR A 333 -0.34 -9.92 -7.22
CA THR A 333 -0.56 -11.32 -6.84
C THR A 333 -1.81 -11.89 -7.53
N ALA A 334 -2.91 -11.15 -7.54
CA ALA A 334 -4.14 -11.54 -8.22
C ALA A 334 -3.94 -11.70 -9.72
N ALA A 335 -3.17 -10.82 -10.36
CA ALA A 335 -2.86 -10.94 -11.78
C ALA A 335 -1.95 -12.14 -12.10
N ILE A 336 -1.01 -12.46 -11.21
CA ILE A 336 -0.19 -13.67 -11.34
C ILE A 336 -1.08 -14.90 -11.24
N ILE A 337 -1.95 -14.97 -10.22
CA ILE A 337 -2.89 -16.08 -10.03
C ILE A 337 -3.79 -16.21 -11.26
N GLN A 338 -4.39 -15.11 -11.73
CA GLN A 338 -5.24 -15.11 -12.91
C GLN A 338 -4.48 -15.61 -14.15
N ALA A 339 -3.26 -15.11 -14.40
CA ALA A 339 -2.48 -15.51 -15.56
C ALA A 339 -2.07 -16.99 -15.51
N VAL A 340 -1.77 -17.53 -14.32
CA VAL A 340 -1.50 -18.96 -14.13
C VAL A 340 -2.77 -19.76 -14.40
N VAL A 341 -3.90 -19.39 -13.79
CA VAL A 341 -5.18 -20.10 -13.92
C VAL A 341 -5.67 -20.10 -15.36
N SER A 342 -5.64 -18.96 -16.06
CA SER A 342 -6.01 -18.87 -17.48
C SER A 342 -5.07 -19.66 -18.40
N GLY A 343 -3.83 -19.91 -17.98
CA GLY A 343 -2.90 -20.78 -18.70
C GLY A 343 -3.22 -22.27 -18.59
N TYR A 344 -4.02 -22.67 -17.60
CA TYR A 344 -4.44 -24.06 -17.36
C TYR A 344 -5.92 -24.33 -17.67
N LEU A 345 -6.77 -23.31 -17.62
CA LEU A 345 -8.18 -23.41 -18.00
C LEU A 345 -8.31 -23.25 -19.51
N GLU A 346 -8.79 -24.30 -20.21
CA GLU A 346 -9.31 -24.15 -21.56
C GLU A 346 -10.59 -23.30 -21.49
N ILE A 347 -10.47 -22.02 -21.80
CA ILE A 347 -11.65 -21.15 -21.92
C ILE A 347 -12.36 -21.57 -23.21
N HIS A 348 -13.39 -22.40 -23.07
CA HIS A 348 -14.25 -22.77 -24.17
C HIS A 348 -15.04 -21.53 -24.64
N PRO A 349 -15.22 -21.35 -25.96
CA PRO A 349 -16.07 -20.27 -26.46
C PRO A 349 -17.48 -20.43 -25.88
N VAL A 350 -18.04 -19.31 -25.43
CA VAL A 350 -19.41 -19.24 -24.92
C VAL A 350 -20.35 -19.48 -26.11
N PHE A 351 -21.39 -20.30 -25.90
CA PHE A 351 -22.44 -20.51 -26.89
C PHE A 351 -23.22 -19.20 -27.06
N ASP A 352 -23.15 -18.57 -28.22
CA ASP A 352 -23.97 -17.39 -28.55
C ASP A 352 -25.37 -17.86 -29.01
N GLU A 353 -26.37 -17.79 -28.13
CA GLU A 353 -27.77 -18.12 -28.45
C GLU A 353 -28.37 -17.22 -29.55
N GLU A 354 -27.77 -16.05 -29.82
CA GLU A 354 -28.29 -15.07 -30.78
C GLU A 354 -28.13 -15.47 -32.26
N GLN A 355 -27.31 -16.47 -32.59
CA GLN A 355 -27.07 -16.87 -33.99
C GLN A 355 -28.08 -17.89 -34.55
N GLU A 356 -28.96 -18.47 -33.71
CA GLU A 356 -29.90 -19.50 -34.15
C GLU A 356 -31.29 -18.95 -34.57
N GLY A 357 -31.51 -17.64 -34.39
CA GLY A 357 -32.81 -16.98 -34.64
C GLY A 357 -32.96 -16.19 -35.94
N ALA A 358 -31.92 -16.09 -36.79
CA ALA A 358 -32.01 -15.34 -38.04
C ALA A 358 -32.53 -16.24 -39.19
N PRO A 359 -33.77 -16.04 -39.69
CA PRO A 359 -34.25 -16.77 -40.86
C PRO A 359 -33.40 -16.38 -42.10
N ALA A 360 -33.03 -17.42 -42.86
CA ALA A 360 -32.19 -17.37 -44.06
C ALA A 360 -32.78 -16.58 -45.23
#